data_AF-A0A497IJ64-F1
#
_entry.id   AF-A0A497IJ64-F1
#
_cell.length_a   1.000
_cell.length_b   1.000
_cell.length_c   1.000
_cell.angle_alpha   90.00
_cell.angle_beta   90.00
_cell.angle_gamma   90.00
#
_symmetry.space_group_name_H-M   'P 1'
#
loop_
_entity.id
_entity.type
_entity.pdbx_description
1 polymer ?
#
loop_
_entity_poly.entity_id
_entity_poly.type
_entity_poly.pdbx_seq_one_letter_code
_entity_poly.pdbx_strand_id
1 'polypeptide(L)'
;MTEGVFSYFPKSSCYKYQSEAMEQIFGALIGERFVLFEGACGTGKTLSALVPALSVGERLGKVVVIATNVHQQMEQFIEETREIRRKKRVNVVVLTGKMLMCPHPDMDYDRCKLLRENTFELVDAERESGVIDAQLRALGKKYEDTGDPEIFELRSA
;
A
#
# COMPACT_ATOMS: atom_id res chain seq x y z
N MET A 1 -28.12 -14.29 6.69
CA MET A 1 -27.15 -13.19 6.79
C MET A 1 -25.73 -13.63 6.43
N THR A 2 -25.56 -14.48 5.41
CA THR A 2 -24.27 -15.01 4.93
C THR A 2 -24.04 -14.73 3.43
N GLU A 3 -24.92 -13.94 2.80
CA GLU A 3 -24.77 -13.53 1.41
C GLU A 3 -23.44 -12.79 1.22
N GLY A 4 -22.57 -13.32 0.37
CA GLY A 4 -21.31 -12.68 -0.02
C GLY A 4 -20.08 -13.06 0.81
N VAL A 5 -20.19 -13.88 1.86
CA VAL A 5 -19.01 -14.34 2.64
C VAL A 5 -17.99 -15.01 1.72
N PHE A 6 -18.45 -15.88 0.84
CA PHE A 6 -17.62 -16.67 -0.07
C PHE A 6 -17.30 -15.97 -1.40
N SER A 7 -17.64 -14.68 -1.57
CA SER A 7 -17.46 -13.96 -2.85
C SER A 7 -16.00 -13.89 -3.30
N TYR A 8 -15.06 -13.97 -2.35
CA TYR A 8 -13.63 -14.00 -2.60
C TYR A 8 -13.03 -15.42 -2.56
N PHE A 9 -13.81 -16.49 -2.44
CA PHE A 9 -13.27 -17.86 -2.35
C PHE A 9 -12.80 -18.39 -3.72
N PRO A 10 -11.50 -18.69 -3.91
CA PRO A 10 -10.97 -18.99 -5.24
C PRO A 10 -11.09 -20.47 -5.64
N LYS A 11 -11.17 -21.40 -4.68
CA LYS A 11 -11.16 -22.84 -4.96
C LYS A 11 -12.54 -23.37 -5.40
N SER A 12 -12.57 -24.60 -5.92
CA SER A 12 -13.80 -25.30 -6.32
C SER A 12 -14.61 -25.80 -5.13
N SER A 13 -13.94 -26.17 -4.04
CA SER A 13 -14.57 -26.66 -2.81
C SER A 13 -13.77 -26.25 -1.58
N CYS A 14 -14.47 -26.23 -0.44
CA CYS A 14 -13.89 -26.02 0.88
C CYS A 14 -13.34 -27.32 1.46
N TYR A 15 -12.31 -27.22 2.31
CA TYR A 15 -11.95 -28.32 3.22
C TYR A 15 -13.04 -28.54 4.27
N LYS A 16 -12.97 -29.69 4.96
CA LYS A 16 -13.87 -29.99 6.07
C LYS A 16 -13.79 -28.89 7.14
N TYR A 17 -14.95 -28.37 7.56
CA TYR A 17 -15.12 -27.27 8.53
C TYR A 17 -14.60 -25.90 8.09
N GLN A 18 -14.03 -25.75 6.89
CA GLN A 18 -13.49 -24.48 6.42
C GLN A 18 -14.58 -23.42 6.20
N SER A 19 -15.74 -23.84 5.68
CA SER A 19 -16.92 -22.99 5.50
C SER A 19 -17.45 -22.45 6.83
N GLU A 20 -17.60 -23.33 7.82
CA GLU A 20 -18.05 -22.96 9.16
C GLU A 20 -17.07 -21.98 9.83
N ALA A 21 -15.77 -22.23 9.71
CA ALA A 21 -14.75 -21.31 10.21
C ALA A 21 -14.85 -19.92 9.55
N MET A 22 -15.03 -19.86 8.23
CA MET A 22 -15.21 -18.59 7.51
C MET A 22 -16.46 -17.82 7.97
N GLU A 23 -17.58 -18.52 8.19
CA GLU A 23 -18.81 -17.91 8.67
C GLU A 23 -18.67 -17.34 10.09
N GLN A 24 -18.01 -18.09 10.99
CA GLN A 24 -17.73 -17.63 12.35
C GLN A 24 -16.79 -16.41 12.34
N ILE A 25 -15.72 -16.44 11.54
CA ILE A 25 -14.79 -15.30 11.40
C ILE A 25 -15.52 -14.08 10.83
N PHE A 26 -16.34 -14.26 9.79
CA PHE A 26 -17.13 -13.16 9.23
C PHE A 26 -18.04 -12.51 10.27
N GLY A 27 -18.79 -13.32 11.03
CA GLY A 27 -19.69 -12.82 12.08
C GLY A 27 -18.95 -12.12 13.23
N ALA A 28 -17.76 -12.58 13.56
CA ALA A 28 -16.91 -11.90 14.55
C ALA A 28 -16.39 -10.55 14.03
N LEU A 29 -15.89 -10.50 12.79
CA LEU A 29 -15.37 -9.28 12.17
C LEU A 29 -16.46 -8.21 11.95
N ILE A 30 -17.67 -8.61 11.53
CA ILE A 30 -18.83 -7.70 11.44
C ILE A 30 -19.20 -7.15 12.82
N GLY A 31 -19.10 -7.97 13.87
CA GLY A 31 -19.31 -7.55 15.25
C GLY A 31 -18.10 -6.84 15.90
N GLU A 32 -17.06 -6.52 15.14
CA GLU A 32 -15.82 -5.88 15.60
C GLU A 32 -15.13 -6.63 16.76
N ARG A 33 -15.13 -7.95 16.70
CA ARG A 33 -14.51 -8.83 17.71
C ARG A 33 -13.22 -9.47 17.18
N PHE A 34 -12.32 -9.78 18.12
CA PHE A 34 -11.15 -10.60 17.84
C PHE A 34 -11.52 -12.08 17.69
N VAL A 35 -10.79 -12.80 16.85
CA VAL A 35 -10.91 -14.24 16.66
C VAL A 35 -9.56 -14.90 16.88
N LEU A 36 -9.52 -15.87 17.78
CA LEU A 36 -8.43 -16.83 17.86
C LEU A 36 -8.85 -18.08 17.08
N PHE A 37 -8.15 -18.36 15.99
CA PHE A 37 -8.48 -19.48 15.11
C PHE A 37 -7.30 -20.44 15.01
N GLU A 38 -7.51 -21.66 15.51
CA GLU A 38 -6.56 -22.77 15.39
C GLU A 38 -7.07 -23.79 14.36
N GLY A 39 -6.16 -24.29 13.53
CA GLY A 39 -6.45 -25.34 12.56
C GLY A 39 -5.21 -26.14 12.23
N ALA A 40 -5.39 -27.39 11.78
CA ALA A 40 -4.28 -28.23 11.36
C ALA A 40 -3.57 -27.67 10.11
N CYS A 41 -2.34 -28.09 9.87
CA CYS A 41 -1.63 -27.74 8.63
C CYS A 41 -2.39 -28.31 7.41
N GLY A 42 -2.49 -27.53 6.34
CA GLY A 42 -3.17 -27.96 5.10
C GLY A 42 -4.70 -27.88 5.09
N THR A 43 -5.35 -27.33 6.13
CA THR A 43 -6.83 -27.18 6.16
C THR A 43 -7.33 -25.85 5.61
N GLY A 44 -6.49 -25.14 4.85
CA GLY A 44 -6.86 -23.87 4.22
C GLY A 44 -7.05 -22.72 5.21
N LYS A 45 -6.31 -22.72 6.33
CA LYS A 45 -6.35 -21.66 7.36
C LYS A 45 -6.26 -20.25 6.80
N THR A 46 -5.37 -20.07 5.83
CA THR A 46 -5.10 -18.80 5.14
C THR A 46 -6.36 -18.26 4.47
N LEU A 47 -6.98 -19.04 3.58
CA LEU A 47 -8.26 -18.70 2.95
C LEU A 47 -9.40 -18.55 3.97
N SER A 48 -9.42 -19.36 5.03
CA SER A 48 -10.45 -19.27 6.09
C SER A 48 -10.47 -17.90 6.77
N ALA A 49 -9.32 -17.26 6.93
CA ALA A 49 -9.23 -15.91 7.48
C ALA A 49 -9.35 -14.82 6.39
N LEU A 50 -8.69 -15.03 5.24
CA LEU A 50 -8.57 -14.01 4.19
C LEU A 50 -9.91 -13.71 3.51
N VAL A 51 -10.67 -14.74 3.15
CA VAL A 51 -11.94 -14.58 2.41
C VAL A 51 -12.97 -13.76 3.18
N PRO A 52 -13.29 -14.08 4.45
CA PRO A 52 -14.21 -13.26 5.22
C PRO A 52 -13.64 -11.87 5.51
N ALA A 53 -12.32 -11.73 5.72
CA ALA A 53 -11.70 -10.41 5.93
C ALA A 53 -11.85 -9.50 4.71
N LEU A 54 -11.65 -10.01 3.49
CA LEU A 54 -11.88 -9.25 2.25
C LEU A 54 -13.35 -8.88 2.06
N SER A 55 -14.27 -9.80 2.36
CA SER A 55 -15.71 -9.55 2.29
C SER A 55 -16.15 -8.43 3.24
N VAL A 56 -15.67 -8.47 4.49
CA VAL A 56 -15.93 -7.41 5.48
C VAL A 56 -15.23 -6.10 5.10
N GLY A 57 -13.99 -6.17 4.62
CA GLY A 57 -13.23 -5.00 4.15
C GLY A 57 -13.93 -4.26 3.03
N GLU A 58 -14.44 -4.97 2.02
CA GLU A 58 -15.25 -4.37 0.95
C GLU A 58 -16.53 -3.74 1.48
N ARG A 59 -17.25 -4.44 2.38
CA ARG A 59 -18.53 -3.97 2.93
C ARG A 59 -18.40 -2.72 3.80
N LEU A 60 -17.31 -2.63 4.55
CA LEU A 60 -17.06 -1.54 5.51
C LEU A 60 -16.09 -0.47 4.98
N GLY A 61 -15.58 -0.62 3.75
CA GLY A 61 -14.55 0.26 3.19
C GLY A 61 -13.22 0.22 3.96
N LYS A 62 -12.87 -0.92 4.56
CA LYS A 62 -11.65 -1.11 5.37
C LYS A 62 -10.55 -1.82 4.56
N VAL A 63 -9.30 -1.51 4.89
CA VAL A 63 -8.12 -2.20 4.36
C VAL A 63 -7.82 -3.44 5.21
N VAL A 64 -7.53 -4.57 4.56
CA VAL A 64 -7.10 -5.80 5.23
C VAL A 64 -5.58 -5.82 5.31
N VAL A 65 -5.05 -5.91 6.54
CA VAL A 65 -3.62 -6.05 6.80
C VAL A 65 -3.34 -7.46 7.28
N ILE A 66 -2.32 -8.09 6.68
CA ILE A 66 -1.88 -9.44 7.02
C ILE A 66 -0.44 -9.33 7.48
N ALA A 67 -0.18 -9.78 8.70
CA ALA A 67 1.16 -9.83 9.27
C ALA A 67 1.55 -11.29 9.50
N THR A 68 2.71 -11.68 8.96
CA THR A 68 3.30 -12.99 9.18
C THR A 68 4.80 -12.83 9.42
N ASN A 69 5.35 -13.64 10.31
CA ASN A 69 6.78 -13.73 10.58
C ASN A 69 7.49 -14.77 9.70
N VAL A 70 6.78 -15.49 8.83
CA VAL A 70 7.33 -16.56 8.00
C VAL A 70 7.21 -16.20 6.52
N HIS A 71 8.35 -16.05 5.83
CA HIS A 71 8.39 -15.73 4.40
C HIS A 71 7.59 -16.72 3.54
N GLN A 72 7.65 -18.01 3.84
CA GLN A 72 6.89 -19.03 3.10
C GLN A 72 5.36 -18.84 3.25
N GLN A 73 4.88 -18.37 4.41
CA GLN A 73 3.47 -18.05 4.58
C GLN A 73 3.08 -16.82 3.75
N MET A 74 3.96 -15.81 3.67
CA MET A 74 3.75 -14.64 2.83
C MET A 74 3.63 -15.03 1.35
N GLU A 75 4.50 -15.92 0.84
CA GLU A 75 4.41 -16.42 -0.53
C GLU A 75 3.08 -17.15 -0.80
N GLN A 76 2.61 -17.95 0.16
CA GLN A 76 1.30 -18.59 0.07
C GLN A 76 0.16 -17.57 0.00
N PHE A 77 0.19 -16.52 0.82
CA PHE A 77 -0.78 -15.42 0.75
C PHE A 77 -0.79 -14.73 -0.62
N ILE A 78 0.39 -14.51 -1.21
CA ILE A 78 0.52 -13.90 -2.53
C ILE A 78 -0.13 -14.79 -3.58
N GLU A 79 0.13 -16.10 -3.56
CA GLU A 79 -0.44 -17.02 -4.55
C GLU A 79 -1.95 -17.17 -4.40
N GLU A 80 -2.45 -17.35 -3.18
CA GLU A 80 -3.89 -17.39 -2.92
C GLU A 80 -4.58 -16.09 -3.36
N THR A 81 -3.98 -14.94 -3.08
CA THR A 81 -4.49 -13.64 -3.55
C THR A 81 -4.50 -13.54 -5.07
N ARG A 82 -3.47 -14.05 -5.76
CA ARG A 82 -3.45 -14.08 -7.24
C ARG A 82 -4.59 -14.91 -7.78
N GLU A 83 -4.93 -16.03 -7.16
CA GLU A 83 -6.10 -16.83 -7.54
C GLU A 83 -7.41 -16.08 -7.30
N ILE A 84 -7.56 -15.41 -6.16
CA ILE A 84 -8.72 -14.56 -5.87
C ILE A 84 -8.88 -13.48 -6.95
N ARG A 85 -7.76 -12.84 -7.34
CA ARG A 85 -7.72 -11.78 -8.34
C ARG A 85 -8.22 -12.21 -9.72
N ARG A 86 -8.16 -13.51 -10.04
CA ARG A 86 -8.73 -14.06 -11.29
C ARG A 86 -10.26 -14.05 -11.30
N LYS A 87 -10.91 -14.06 -10.13
CA LYS A 87 -12.38 -14.06 -10.00
C LYS A 87 -12.93 -12.68 -9.65
N LYS A 88 -12.25 -11.94 -8.77
CA LYS A 88 -12.71 -10.65 -8.26
C LYS A 88 -11.55 -9.69 -8.09
N ARG A 89 -11.74 -8.43 -8.45
CA ARG A 89 -10.68 -7.42 -8.40
C ARG A 89 -10.27 -7.18 -6.93
N VAL A 90 -8.98 -7.38 -6.65
CA VAL A 90 -8.34 -7.06 -5.37
C VAL A 90 -7.00 -6.38 -5.67
N ASN A 91 -6.78 -5.23 -5.03
CA ASN A 91 -5.49 -4.55 -5.06
C ASN A 91 -4.69 -5.01 -3.85
N VAL A 92 -3.48 -5.51 -4.06
CA VAL A 92 -2.62 -6.01 -2.99
C VAL A 92 -1.23 -5.43 -3.14
N VAL A 93 -0.70 -4.95 -2.01
CA VAL A 93 0.67 -4.46 -1.87
C VAL A 93 1.37 -5.36 -0.86
N VAL A 94 2.54 -5.86 -1.24
CA VAL A 94 3.40 -6.67 -0.37
C VAL A 94 4.49 -5.76 0.17
N LEU A 95 4.59 -5.66 1.49
CA LEU A 95 5.65 -4.93 2.17
C LEU A 95 6.60 -5.96 2.78
N THR A 96 7.86 -5.89 2.38
CA THR A 96 8.94 -6.73 2.93
C THR A 96 10.11 -5.83 3.34
N GLY A 97 11.21 -6.44 3.78
CA GLY A 97 12.41 -5.71 4.17
C GLY A 97 12.91 -4.81 3.03
N LYS A 98 13.32 -3.58 3.37
CA LYS A 98 13.81 -2.55 2.44
C LYS A 98 14.81 -3.10 1.40
N MET A 99 15.73 -3.94 1.85
CA MET A 99 16.77 -4.51 0.99
C MET A 99 16.23 -5.53 -0.02
N LEU A 100 15.20 -6.29 0.36
CA LEU A 100 14.53 -7.26 -0.54
C LEU A 100 13.66 -6.57 -1.61
N MET A 101 13.37 -5.28 -1.43
CA MET A 101 12.62 -4.47 -2.40
C MET A 101 13.53 -3.62 -3.29
N CYS A 102 14.84 -3.58 -3.04
CA CYS A 102 15.74 -2.73 -3.79
C CYS A 102 16.03 -3.33 -5.18
N PRO A 103 15.80 -2.59 -6.28
CA PRO A 103 16.10 -3.09 -7.62
C PRO A 103 17.60 -3.03 -7.96
N HIS A 104 18.40 -2.32 -7.16
CA HIS A 104 19.82 -2.15 -7.41
C HIS A 104 20.60 -3.32 -6.80
N PRO A 105 21.31 -4.13 -7.62
CA PRO A 105 22.14 -5.22 -7.10
C PRO A 105 23.24 -4.66 -6.20
N ASP A 106 23.59 -5.36 -5.13
CA ASP A 106 24.64 -4.94 -4.18
C ASP A 106 24.38 -3.62 -3.43
N MET A 107 23.13 -3.15 -3.41
CA MET A 107 22.74 -2.05 -2.52
C MET A 107 22.82 -2.53 -1.06
N ASP A 108 23.45 -1.74 -0.20
CA ASP A 108 23.40 -1.90 1.25
C ASP A 108 22.53 -0.81 1.91
N TYR A 109 22.32 -0.94 3.22
CA TYR A 109 21.42 -0.04 3.94
C TYR A 109 21.95 1.40 4.02
N ASP A 110 23.26 1.57 4.24
CA ASP A 110 23.91 2.86 4.47
C ASP A 110 24.01 3.65 3.17
N ARG A 111 24.45 3.00 2.09
CA ARG A 111 24.45 3.56 0.75
C ARG A 111 23.05 3.97 0.31
N CYS A 112 22.06 3.13 0.57
CA CYS A 112 20.67 3.47 0.26
C CYS A 112 20.18 4.68 1.06
N LYS A 113 20.58 4.80 2.33
CA LYS A 113 20.25 5.95 3.18
C LYS A 113 20.89 7.24 2.64
N LEU A 114 22.18 7.21 2.33
CA LEU A 114 22.91 8.36 1.78
C LEU A 114 22.33 8.84 0.45
N LEU A 115 22.07 7.92 -0.49
CA LEU A 115 21.47 8.27 -1.77
C LEU A 115 20.09 8.92 -1.60
N ARG A 116 19.28 8.39 -0.68
CA ARG A 116 17.96 8.95 -0.37
C ARG A 116 18.08 10.36 0.21
N GLU A 117 18.98 10.58 1.16
CA GLU A 117 19.20 11.89 1.79
C GLU A 117 19.66 12.92 0.76
N ASN A 118 20.67 12.60 -0.05
CA ASN A 118 21.13 13.47 -1.13
C ASN A 118 20.03 13.77 -2.15
N THR A 119 19.18 12.79 -2.46
CA THR A 119 18.05 12.98 -3.38
C THR A 119 17.02 13.94 -2.79
N PHE A 120 16.73 13.85 -1.49
CA PHE A 120 15.83 14.80 -0.82
C PHE A 120 16.37 16.22 -0.87
N GLU A 121 17.66 16.41 -0.54
CA GLU A 121 18.31 17.71 -0.61
C GLU A 121 18.24 18.33 -2.02
N LEU A 122 18.50 17.52 -3.06
CA LEU A 122 18.40 17.99 -4.44
C LEU A 122 16.98 18.37 -4.84
N VAL A 123 15.98 17.55 -4.49
CA VAL A 123 14.57 17.84 -4.80
C VAL A 123 14.09 19.09 -4.09
N ASP A 124 14.51 19.32 -2.85
CA ASP A 124 14.13 20.51 -2.10
C ASP A 124 14.82 21.76 -2.68
N ALA A 125 16.11 21.68 -3.05
CA ALA A 125 16.80 22.77 -3.74
C ALA A 125 16.16 23.11 -5.10
N GLU A 126 15.74 22.10 -5.89
CA GLU A 126 15.01 22.31 -7.15
C GLU A 126 13.67 23.02 -6.94
N ARG A 127 12.94 22.67 -5.87
CA ARG A 127 11.67 23.34 -5.52
C ARG A 127 11.90 24.80 -5.16
N GLU A 128 12.89 25.08 -4.31
CA GLU A 128 13.25 26.45 -3.91
C GLU A 128 13.66 27.29 -5.12
N SER A 129 14.53 26.74 -5.98
CA SER A 129 14.93 27.39 -7.24
C SER A 129 13.71 27.69 -8.14
N GLY A 130 12.78 26.74 -8.27
CA GLY A 130 11.55 26.95 -9.05
C GLY A 130 10.64 28.06 -8.51
N VAL A 131 10.60 28.23 -7.18
CA VAL A 131 9.87 29.34 -6.53
C VAL A 131 10.54 30.67 -6.84
N ILE A 132 11.87 30.74 -6.70
CA ILE A 132 12.66 31.94 -7.00
C ILE A 132 12.49 32.33 -8.48
N ASP A 133 12.60 31.38 -9.40
CA ASP A 133 12.39 31.60 -10.83
C ASP A 133 10.97 32.12 -11.14
N ALA A 134 9.95 31.58 -10.46
CA ALA A 134 8.58 32.07 -10.62
C ALA A 134 8.42 33.51 -10.11
N GLN A 135 9.05 33.86 -8.98
CA GLN A 135 9.07 35.21 -8.44
C GLN A 135 9.80 36.18 -9.37
N LEU A 136 10.98 35.81 -9.89
CA LEU A 136 11.74 36.62 -10.84
C LEU A 136 10.96 36.87 -12.14
N ARG A 137 10.29 35.83 -12.68
CA ARG A 137 9.41 35.99 -13.85
C ARG A 137 8.23 36.93 -13.56
N ALA A 138 7.61 36.81 -12.39
CA ALA A 138 6.52 37.70 -12.00
C ALA A 138 6.96 39.16 -11.84
N LEU A 139 8.14 39.40 -11.24
CA LEU A 139 8.75 40.73 -11.15
C LEU A 139 9.08 41.29 -12.54
N GLY A 140 9.63 40.46 -13.42
CA GLY A 140 9.91 40.85 -14.82
C GLY A 140 8.66 41.31 -15.55
N LYS A 141 7.56 40.56 -15.44
CA LYS A 141 6.29 40.94 -16.04
C LYS A 141 5.73 42.25 -15.45
N LYS A 142 5.80 42.41 -14.12
CA LYS A 142 5.36 43.67 -13.48
C LYS A 142 6.15 44.87 -13.99
N TYR A 143 7.47 44.74 -14.16
CA TYR A 143 8.30 45.80 -14.72
C TYR A 143 7.91 46.14 -16.17
N GLU A 144 7.64 45.13 -17.02
CA GLU A 144 7.14 45.37 -18.39
C GLU A 144 5.82 46.14 -18.39
N ASP A 145 4.93 45.84 -17.43
CA ASP A 145 3.62 46.48 -17.31
C ASP A 145 3.68 47.91 -16.73
N THR A 146 4.56 48.19 -15.76
CA THR A 146 4.60 49.47 -15.02
C THR A 146 5.76 50.39 -15.39
N GLY A 147 6.86 49.86 -15.92
CA GLY A 147 8.10 50.62 -16.17
C GLY A 147 8.80 51.13 -14.91
N ASP A 148 8.45 50.60 -13.74
CA ASP A 148 8.94 51.08 -12.43
C ASP A 148 10.41 50.68 -12.18
N PRO A 149 11.35 51.64 -12.08
CA PRO A 149 12.77 51.36 -11.86
C PRO A 149 13.06 50.57 -10.57
N GLU A 150 12.23 50.72 -9.52
CA GLU A 150 12.43 49.99 -8.26
C GLU A 150 12.23 48.47 -8.44
N ILE A 151 11.33 48.06 -9.33
CA ILE A 151 11.08 46.65 -9.66
C ILE A 151 12.25 46.06 -10.43
N PHE A 152 12.95 46.87 -11.24
CA PHE A 152 14.15 46.45 -11.96
C PHE A 152 15.31 46.16 -11.00
N GLU A 153 15.54 47.02 -10.00
CA GLU A 153 16.57 46.80 -8.96
C GLU A 153 16.26 45.54 -8.13
N LEU A 154 15.01 45.35 -7.71
CA LEU A 154 14.57 44.15 -6.98
C LEU A 154 14.73 42.83 -7.77
N ARG A 155 14.72 42.88 -9.10
CA ARG A 155 14.93 41.70 -9.97
C ARG A 155 16.42 41.40 -10.23
N SER A 156 17.29 42.40 -10.05
CA SER A 156 18.72 42.33 -10.38
C SER A 156 19.63 42.20 -9.17
N ALA A 157 19.09 42.32 -7.96
CA ALA A 157 19.69 41.92 -6.69
C ALA A 157 19.63 40.40 -6.48
#